data_AF-A0A3N5K894-F1
#
_entry.id   AF-A0A3N5K894-F1
#
_cell.length_a   1.000
_cell.length_b   1.000
_cell.length_c   1.000
_cell.angle_alpha   90.00
_cell.angle_beta   90.00
_cell.angle_gamma   90.00
#
_symmetry.space_group_name_H-M   'P 1'
#
loop_
_entity.id
_entity.type
_entity.pdbx_description
1 polymer ?
#
loop_
_entity_poly.entity_id
_entity_poly.type
_entity_poly.pdbx_seq_one_letter_code
_entity_poly.pdbx_strand_id
1 'polypeptide(L)'
;MIPTKENLVQVIKADFDQLVIRICNRLQKISLTHYENIDFERHQEREEAFLSLICDALADQNDEPLKNHMIELANIRHNEGYALAEVQSAIDTIEDELWDTVIACGRPPDIIINMLHEVHRLMVLMRNQFAVSYAEKQVDVQKRMAKLKERFFIYRHDRQDLEKEKS
;
A
#
# COMPACT_ATOMS: atom_id res chain seq x y z
N MET A 1 -3.75 -18.11 -28.40
CA MET A 1 -2.96 -18.09 -27.16
C MET A 1 -3.66 -17.11 -26.23
N ILE A 2 -4.08 -17.53 -25.03
CA ILE A 2 -4.73 -16.61 -24.08
C ILE A 2 -3.66 -15.57 -23.65
N PRO A 3 -3.94 -14.26 -23.72
CA PRO A 3 -3.04 -13.21 -23.24
C PRO A 3 -2.60 -13.46 -21.79
N THR A 4 -1.34 -13.13 -21.46
CA THR A 4 -0.76 -13.32 -20.12
C THR A 4 -1.64 -12.76 -19.00
N LYS A 5 -2.17 -11.54 -19.18
CA LYS A 5 -3.03 -10.87 -18.20
C LYS A 5 -4.36 -11.61 -17.97
N GLU A 6 -4.97 -12.13 -19.03
CA GLU A 6 -6.19 -12.94 -18.93
C GLU A 6 -5.94 -14.25 -18.18
N ASN A 7 -4.81 -14.92 -18.43
CA ASN A 7 -4.44 -16.12 -17.66
C ASN A 7 -4.24 -15.79 -16.17
N LEU A 8 -3.56 -14.68 -15.87
CA LEU A 8 -3.35 -14.25 -14.48
C LEU A 8 -4.67 -13.95 -13.77
N VAL A 9 -5.58 -13.22 -14.41
CA VAL A 9 -6.92 -12.95 -13.86
C VAL A 9 -7.68 -14.26 -13.63
N GLN A 10 -7.64 -15.22 -14.56
CA GLN A 10 -8.28 -16.51 -14.38
C GLN A 10 -7.71 -17.28 -13.18
N VAL A 11 -6.39 -17.26 -13.01
CA VAL A 11 -5.71 -17.94 -11.88
C VAL A 11 -6.08 -17.30 -10.55
N ILE A 12 -6.04 -15.96 -10.46
CA ILE A 12 -6.42 -15.25 -9.24
C ILE A 12 -7.90 -15.49 -8.91
N LYS A 13 -8.80 -15.40 -9.90
CA LYS A 13 -10.24 -15.63 -9.69
C LYS A 13 -10.58 -17.07 -9.31
N ALA A 14 -9.81 -18.06 -9.77
CA ALA A 14 -10.04 -19.45 -9.43
C ALA A 14 -9.72 -19.77 -7.96
N ASP A 15 -8.81 -19.02 -7.34
CA ASP A 15 -8.37 -19.21 -5.95
C ASP A 15 -8.69 -18.01 -5.04
N PHE A 16 -9.60 -17.12 -5.47
CA PHE A 16 -9.80 -15.78 -4.90
C PHE A 16 -10.05 -15.80 -3.39
N ASP A 17 -11.07 -16.53 -2.95
CA ASP A 17 -11.46 -16.58 -1.53
C ASP A 17 -10.33 -17.15 -0.66
N GLN A 18 -9.65 -18.19 -1.15
CA GLN A 18 -8.54 -18.81 -0.42
C GLN A 18 -7.32 -17.92 -0.38
N LEU A 19 -7.02 -17.21 -1.47
CA LEU A 19 -5.93 -16.23 -1.54
C LEU A 19 -6.15 -15.09 -0.53
N VAL A 20 -7.36 -14.53 -0.48
CA VAL A 20 -7.74 -13.51 0.51
C VAL A 20 -7.49 -14.02 1.93
N ILE A 21 -7.97 -15.23 2.24
CA ILE A 21 -7.81 -15.85 3.57
C ILE A 21 -6.32 -16.05 3.89
N ARG A 22 -5.50 -16.50 2.93
CA ARG A 22 -4.05 -16.68 3.15
C ARG A 22 -3.36 -15.35 3.42
N ILE A 23 -3.66 -14.32 2.63
CA ILE A 23 -3.13 -12.96 2.81
C ILE A 23 -3.48 -12.44 4.21
N CYS A 24 -4.76 -12.47 4.61
CA CYS A 24 -5.19 -11.99 5.92
C CYS A 24 -4.48 -12.73 7.06
N ASN A 25 -4.44 -14.06 6.98
CA ASN A 25 -3.76 -14.88 7.98
C ASN A 25 -2.26 -14.59 8.06
N ARG A 26 -1.61 -14.31 6.92
CA ARG A 26 -0.18 -14.02 6.88
C ARG A 26 0.11 -12.61 7.42
N LEU A 27 -0.69 -11.63 7.04
CA LEU A 27 -0.57 -10.25 7.54
C LEU A 27 -0.82 -10.14 9.05
N GLN A 28 -1.75 -10.93 9.60
CA GLN A 28 -1.96 -10.99 11.06
C GLN A 28 -0.82 -11.69 11.81
N LYS A 29 -0.08 -12.59 11.16
CA LYS A 29 1.06 -13.30 11.76
C LYS A 29 2.36 -12.50 11.71
N ILE A 30 2.52 -11.66 10.69
CA ILE A 30 3.65 -10.74 10.62
C ILE A 30 3.33 -9.65 11.66
N SER A 31 4.18 -9.49 12.68
CA SER A 31 3.99 -8.55 13.80
C SER A 31 4.10 -7.08 13.34
N LEU A 32 3.18 -6.67 12.47
CA LEU A 32 2.97 -5.33 11.99
C LEU A 32 1.95 -4.69 12.92
N THR A 33 2.42 -3.73 13.72
CA THR A 33 1.70 -3.06 14.80
C THR A 33 0.23 -2.74 14.49
N HIS A 34 -0.03 -2.22 13.28
CA HIS A 34 -1.36 -1.79 12.89
C HIS A 34 -2.19 -2.87 12.21
N TYR A 35 -1.57 -3.92 11.66
CA TYR A 35 -2.28 -5.04 11.01
C TYR A 35 -2.67 -6.14 12.00
N GLU A 36 -1.93 -6.31 13.10
CA GLU A 36 -2.22 -7.29 14.15
C GLU A 36 -3.57 -7.04 14.85
N ASN A 37 -3.98 -5.78 14.95
CA ASN A 37 -5.15 -5.35 15.74
C ASN A 37 -6.41 -5.11 14.89
N ILE A 38 -6.38 -5.44 13.60
CA ILE A 38 -7.55 -5.29 12.72
C ILE A 38 -8.42 -6.54 12.87
N ASP A 39 -9.71 -6.32 13.09
CA ASP A 39 -10.71 -7.39 13.05
C ASP A 39 -10.63 -8.16 11.72
N PHE A 40 -10.69 -9.49 11.77
CA PHE A 40 -10.45 -10.33 10.60
C PHE A 40 -11.44 -10.05 9.47
N GLU A 41 -12.73 -9.83 9.76
CA GLU A 41 -13.73 -9.55 8.72
C GLU A 41 -13.41 -8.24 8.01
N ARG A 42 -13.03 -7.22 8.77
CA ARG A 42 -12.60 -5.94 8.20
C ARG A 42 -11.30 -6.06 7.41
N HIS A 43 -10.39 -6.93 7.83
CA HIS A 43 -9.18 -7.22 7.09
C HIS A 43 -9.52 -7.91 5.76
N GLN A 44 -10.42 -8.89 5.81
CA GLN A 44 -10.89 -9.62 4.64
C GLN A 44 -11.54 -8.69 3.60
N GLU A 45 -12.49 -7.85 4.01
CA GLU A 45 -13.14 -6.87 3.10
C GLU A 45 -12.14 -5.98 2.37
N ARG A 46 -11.07 -5.57 3.06
CA ARG A 46 -10.01 -4.72 2.47
C ARG A 46 -9.19 -5.47 1.43
N GLU A 47 -8.80 -6.71 1.73
CA GLU A 47 -8.01 -7.52 0.80
C GLU A 47 -8.84 -8.00 -0.40
N GLU A 48 -10.14 -8.29 -0.21
CA GLU A 48 -11.08 -8.58 -1.30
C GLU A 48 -11.20 -7.39 -2.26
N ALA A 49 -11.40 -6.18 -1.72
CA ALA A 49 -11.47 -4.97 -2.53
C ALA A 49 -10.15 -4.71 -3.28
N PHE A 50 -9.01 -4.92 -2.62
CA PHE A 50 -7.70 -4.71 -3.22
C PHE A 50 -7.39 -5.72 -4.33
N LEU A 51 -7.64 -7.02 -4.11
CA LEU A 51 -7.45 -8.04 -5.14
C LEU A 51 -8.43 -7.88 -6.31
N SER A 52 -9.66 -7.44 -6.04
CA SER A 52 -10.63 -7.10 -7.09
C SER A 52 -10.08 -5.98 -7.97
N LEU A 53 -9.54 -4.92 -7.36
CA LEU A 53 -8.94 -3.81 -8.09
C LEU A 53 -7.73 -4.24 -8.95
N ILE A 54 -6.91 -5.18 -8.46
CA ILE A 54 -5.80 -5.77 -9.24
C ILE A 54 -6.36 -6.53 -10.45
N CYS A 55 -7.39 -7.34 -10.25
CA CYS A 55 -8.04 -8.10 -11.32
C CYS A 55 -8.66 -7.18 -12.37
N ASP A 56 -9.31 -6.09 -11.96
CA ASP A 56 -9.90 -5.10 -12.86
C ASP A 56 -8.81 -4.36 -13.66
N ALA A 57 -7.73 -3.92 -13.00
CA ALA A 57 -6.60 -3.27 -13.68
C ALA A 57 -5.94 -4.19 -14.73
N LEU A 58 -5.81 -5.48 -14.42
CA LEU A 58 -5.29 -6.49 -15.35
C LEU A 58 -6.23 -6.74 -16.54
N ALA A 59 -7.53 -6.88 -16.27
CA ALA A 59 -8.54 -7.15 -17.29
C ALA A 59 -8.71 -5.97 -18.26
N ASP A 60 -8.80 -4.76 -17.72
CA ASP A 60 -8.99 -3.53 -18.50
C ASP A 60 -7.68 -3.01 -19.11
N GLN A 61 -6.55 -3.63 -18.75
CA GLN A 61 -5.20 -3.20 -19.13
C GLN A 61 -4.93 -1.74 -18.76
N ASN A 62 -5.52 -1.29 -17.66
CA ASN A 62 -5.47 0.07 -17.19
C ASN A 62 -5.03 0.10 -15.72
N ASP A 63 -3.78 0.49 -15.50
CA ASP A 63 -3.23 0.56 -14.14
C ASP A 63 -3.62 1.85 -13.38
N GLU A 64 -4.28 2.80 -14.03
CA GLU A 64 -4.57 4.11 -13.43
C GLU A 64 -5.45 4.05 -12.17
N PRO A 65 -6.53 3.24 -12.12
CA PRO A 65 -7.30 3.05 -10.90
C PRO A 65 -6.45 2.53 -9.73
N LEU A 66 -5.54 1.59 -10.03
CA LEU A 66 -4.65 1.01 -9.04
C LEU A 66 -3.65 2.05 -8.51
N LYS A 67 -3.06 2.88 -9.38
CA LYS A 67 -2.19 3.99 -8.96
C LYS A 67 -2.94 4.98 -8.06
N ASN A 68 -4.15 5.38 -8.45
CA ASN A 68 -4.98 6.30 -7.67
C ASN A 68 -5.30 5.73 -6.29
N HIS A 69 -5.62 4.44 -6.22
CA HIS A 69 -5.80 3.75 -4.96
C HIS A 69 -4.53 3.79 -4.10
N MET A 70 -3.34 3.53 -4.67
CA MET A 70 -2.08 3.61 -3.90
C MET A 70 -1.77 5.02 -3.38
N ILE A 71 -2.12 6.07 -4.14
CA ILE A 71 -2.02 7.47 -3.70
C ILE A 71 -2.94 7.73 -2.50
N GLU A 72 -4.20 7.30 -2.59
CA GLU A 72 -5.17 7.45 -1.52
C GLU A 72 -4.77 6.65 -0.28
N LEU A 73 -4.34 5.41 -0.47
CA LEU A 73 -3.85 4.54 0.60
C LEU A 73 -2.65 5.17 1.30
N ALA A 74 -1.70 5.74 0.57
CA ALA A 74 -0.56 6.45 1.18
C ALA A 74 -1.02 7.60 2.08
N ASN A 75 -2.04 8.36 1.66
CA ASN A 75 -2.61 9.44 2.48
C ASN A 75 -3.27 8.90 3.75
N ILE A 76 -4.10 7.86 3.61
CA ILE A 76 -4.80 7.24 4.73
C ILE A 76 -3.79 6.70 5.74
N ARG A 77 -2.85 5.86 5.28
CA ARG A 77 -1.86 5.19 6.15
C ARG A 77 -0.92 6.17 6.84
N HIS A 78 -0.48 7.21 6.13
CA HIS A 78 0.30 8.28 6.73
C HIS A 78 -0.48 8.99 7.85
N ASN A 79 -1.77 9.30 7.62
CA ASN A 79 -2.61 9.96 8.62
C ASN A 79 -2.96 9.05 9.81
N GLU A 80 -3.07 7.74 9.57
CA GLU A 80 -3.26 6.73 10.61
C GLU A 80 -1.97 6.42 11.39
N GLY A 81 -0.81 6.93 10.95
CA GLY A 81 0.47 6.76 11.66
C GLY A 81 1.22 5.46 11.34
N TYR A 82 0.85 4.77 10.26
CA TYR A 82 1.56 3.57 9.80
C TYR A 82 3.00 3.92 9.42
N ALA A 83 3.95 3.05 9.72
CA ALA A 83 5.30 3.21 9.18
C ALA A 83 5.33 2.86 7.69
N LEU A 84 6.12 3.57 6.88
CA LEU A 84 6.31 3.23 5.46
C LEU A 84 6.78 1.78 5.28
N ALA A 85 7.75 1.35 6.10
CA ALA A 85 8.27 -0.01 6.08
C ALA A 85 7.20 -1.06 6.40
N GLU A 86 6.27 -0.74 7.31
CA GLU A 86 5.17 -1.64 7.67
C GLU A 86 4.22 -1.88 6.48
N VAL A 87 3.84 -0.82 5.76
CA VAL A 87 2.99 -0.98 4.57
C VAL A 87 3.75 -1.66 3.43
N GLN A 88 5.05 -1.39 3.27
CA GLN A 88 5.87 -2.11 2.28
C GLN A 88 5.93 -3.61 2.57
N SER A 89 6.11 -4.01 3.84
CA SER A 89 6.06 -5.42 4.23
C SER A 89 4.69 -6.06 3.97
N ALA A 90 3.60 -5.30 4.13
CA ALA A 90 2.27 -5.80 3.77
C ALA A 90 2.14 -6.04 2.25
N ILE A 91 2.65 -5.11 1.42
CA ILE A 91 2.67 -5.26 -0.03
C ILE A 91 3.53 -6.47 -0.45
N ASP A 92 4.69 -6.67 0.16
CA ASP A 92 5.56 -7.82 -0.10
C ASP A 92 4.86 -9.15 0.24
N THR A 93 4.09 -9.16 1.33
CA THR A 93 3.28 -10.34 1.71
C THR A 93 2.24 -10.69 0.66
N ILE A 94 1.57 -9.68 0.09
CA ILE A 94 0.59 -9.89 -0.99
C ILE A 94 1.28 -10.38 -2.27
N GLU A 95 2.47 -9.86 -2.59
CA GLU A 95 3.26 -10.32 -3.75
C GLU A 95 3.61 -11.81 -3.63
N ASP A 96 4.09 -12.23 -2.45
CA ASP A 96 4.44 -13.62 -2.18
C ASP A 96 3.23 -14.55 -2.35
N GLU A 97 2.07 -14.19 -1.80
CA GLU A 97 0.85 -15.01 -1.92
C GLU A 97 0.35 -15.08 -3.37
N LEU A 98 0.49 -14.01 -4.15
CA LEU A 98 0.20 -14.02 -5.58
C LEU A 98 1.17 -14.94 -6.34
N TRP A 99 2.46 -14.93 -6.00
CA TRP A 99 3.44 -15.83 -6.60
C TRP A 99 3.12 -17.29 -6.30
N ASP A 100 2.84 -17.62 -5.04
CA ASP A 100 2.46 -18.98 -4.64
C ASP A 100 1.22 -19.46 -5.40
N THR A 101 0.22 -18.59 -5.57
CA THR A 101 -0.99 -18.86 -6.36
C THR A 101 -0.66 -19.15 -7.83
N VAL A 102 0.20 -18.33 -8.43
CA VAL A 102 0.64 -18.47 -9.82
C VAL A 102 1.48 -19.74 -10.02
N ILE A 103 2.32 -20.11 -9.06
CA ILE A 103 3.14 -21.33 -9.13
C ILE A 103 2.25 -22.57 -8.97
N ALA A 104 1.26 -22.54 -8.09
CA ALA A 104 0.38 -23.67 -7.81
C ALA A 104 -0.63 -23.98 -8.92
N CYS A 105 -0.84 -23.08 -9.89
CA CYS A 105 -1.91 -23.20 -10.88
C CYS A 105 -1.71 -24.34 -11.92
N GLY A 106 -0.56 -25.01 -11.94
CA GLY A 106 -0.28 -26.17 -12.79
C GLY A 106 -0.19 -25.86 -14.30
N ARG A 107 -0.03 -24.59 -14.67
CA ARG A 107 0.15 -24.16 -16.07
C ARG A 107 1.56 -24.48 -16.58
N PRO A 108 1.79 -24.52 -17.91
CA PRO A 108 3.13 -24.64 -18.49
C PRO A 108 4.12 -23.57 -17.98
N PRO A 109 5.42 -23.88 -17.85
CA PRO A 109 6.42 -22.97 -17.28
C PRO A 109 6.53 -21.62 -17.97
N ASP A 110 6.40 -21.57 -19.31
CA ASP A 110 6.43 -20.32 -20.08
C ASP A 110 5.27 -19.39 -19.73
N ILE A 111 4.08 -19.95 -19.50
CA ILE A 111 2.91 -19.18 -19.07
C ILE A 111 3.09 -18.70 -17.62
N ILE A 112 3.62 -19.55 -16.73
CA ILE A 112 3.92 -19.19 -15.33
C ILE A 112 4.90 -18.02 -15.28
N ILE A 113 6.03 -18.09 -16.01
CA ILE A 113 7.04 -17.03 -16.04
C ILE A 113 6.41 -15.70 -16.48
N ASN A 114 5.58 -15.74 -17.53
CA ASN A 114 4.90 -14.53 -18.00
C ASN A 114 3.92 -13.95 -16.95
N MET A 115 3.18 -14.81 -16.24
CA MET A 115 2.30 -14.36 -15.15
C MET A 115 3.09 -13.76 -13.99
N LEU A 116 4.20 -14.37 -13.58
CA LEU A 116 5.07 -13.86 -12.52
C LEU A 116 5.69 -12.50 -12.89
N HIS A 117 6.11 -12.32 -14.16
CA HIS A 117 6.56 -11.03 -14.65
C HIS A 117 5.47 -9.95 -14.54
N GLU A 118 4.22 -10.29 -14.86
CA GLU A 118 3.11 -9.34 -14.76
C GLU A 118 2.77 -8.99 -13.30
N VAL A 119 2.77 -9.98 -12.39
CA VAL A 119 2.64 -9.72 -10.95
C VAL A 119 3.75 -8.77 -10.50
N HIS A 120 5.01 -9.11 -10.78
CA HIS A 120 6.14 -8.27 -10.37
C HIS A 120 6.04 -6.84 -10.90
N ARG A 121 5.68 -6.67 -12.18
CA ARG A 121 5.46 -5.35 -12.80
C ARG A 121 4.44 -4.52 -12.01
N LEU A 122 3.29 -5.12 -11.68
CA LEU A 122 2.24 -4.45 -10.90
C LEU A 122 2.70 -4.11 -9.48
N MET A 123 3.37 -5.04 -8.79
CA MET A 123 3.86 -4.80 -7.44
C MET A 123 4.91 -3.69 -7.38
N VAL A 124 5.82 -3.64 -8.36
CA VAL A 124 6.79 -2.53 -8.50
C VAL A 124 6.07 -1.20 -8.75
N LEU A 125 5.08 -1.18 -9.64
CA LEU A 125 4.28 0.01 -9.90
C LEU A 125 3.62 0.54 -8.62
N MET A 126 2.94 -0.35 -7.89
CA MET A 126 2.23 0.01 -6.66
C MET A 126 3.16 0.49 -5.56
N ARG A 127 4.29 -0.20 -5.33
CA ARG A 127 5.30 0.20 -4.33
C ARG A 127 5.86 1.58 -4.64
N ASN A 128 6.22 1.84 -5.90
CA ASN A 128 6.76 3.12 -6.31
C ASN A 128 5.72 4.23 -6.12
N GLN A 129 4.48 4.01 -6.56
CA GLN A 129 3.42 5.01 -6.42
C GLN A 129 3.12 5.32 -4.94
N PHE A 130 3.00 4.28 -4.11
CA PHE A 130 2.78 4.44 -2.68
C PHE A 130 3.94 5.21 -2.01
N ALA A 131 5.18 4.79 -2.25
CA ALA A 131 6.35 5.37 -1.60
C ALA A 131 6.53 6.86 -1.96
N VAL A 132 6.34 7.23 -3.24
CA VAL A 132 6.40 8.62 -3.68
C VAL A 132 5.33 9.45 -2.98
N SER A 133 4.07 9.02 -3.01
CA SER A 133 2.97 9.75 -2.39
C SER A 133 3.11 9.84 -0.86
N TYR A 134 3.60 8.78 -0.22
CA TYR A 134 3.86 8.77 1.21
C TYR A 134 4.95 9.77 1.60
N ALA A 135 6.06 9.80 0.85
CA ALA A 135 7.17 10.72 1.09
C ALA A 135 6.76 12.19 0.90
N GLU A 136 5.93 12.49 -0.10
CA GLU A 136 5.38 13.84 -0.31
C GLU A 136 4.61 14.33 0.93
N LYS A 137 3.81 13.47 1.57
CA LYS A 137 3.10 13.82 2.82
C LYS A 137 4.04 14.06 3.98
N GLN A 138 5.08 13.25 4.10
CA GLN A 138 6.08 13.43 5.15
C GLN A 138 6.81 14.77 5.01
N VAL A 139 7.17 15.15 3.78
CA VAL A 139 7.77 16.46 3.48
C VAL A 139 6.81 17.61 3.81
N ASP A 140 5.53 17.48 3.47
CA ASP A 140 4.52 18.50 3.79
C ASP A 140 4.34 18.70 5.30
N VAL A 141 4.33 17.61 6.08
CA VAL A 141 4.29 17.68 7.55
C VAL A 141 5.54 18.37 8.10
N GLN A 142 6.72 18.03 7.60
CA GLN A 142 7.97 18.67 8.03
C GLN A 142 7.96 20.18 7.74
N LYS A 143 7.51 20.59 6.56
CA LYS A 143 7.36 22.01 6.19
C LYS A 143 6.38 22.74 7.12
N ARG A 144 5.25 22.12 7.45
CA ARG A 144 4.25 22.69 8.39
C ARG A 144 4.85 22.85 9.78
N MET A 145 5.58 21.85 10.26
CA MET A 145 6.25 21.89 11.58
C MET A 145 7.35 22.96 11.64
N ALA A 146 8.13 23.13 10.57
CA ALA A 146 9.12 24.19 10.47
C ALA A 146 8.48 25.58 10.58
N LYS A 147 7.41 25.84 9.81
CA LYS A 147 6.65 27.11 9.88
C LYS A 147 6.05 27.35 11.27
N LEU A 148 5.57 26.30 11.93
CA LEU A 148 5.00 26.41 13.26
C LEU A 148 6.08 26.77 14.30
N LYS A 149 7.25 26.13 14.24
CA LYS A 149 8.41 26.46 15.09
C LYS A 149 8.86 27.92 14.91
N GLU A 150 8.91 28.39 13.66
CA GLU A 150 9.24 29.78 13.35
C GLU A 150 8.25 30.77 13.98
N ARG A 151 6.93 30.51 13.85
CA ARG A 151 5.90 31.34 14.51
C ARG A 151 6.02 31.34 16.03
N PHE A 152 6.28 30.19 16.65
CA PHE A 152 6.48 30.10 18.09
C PHE A 152 7.74 30.85 18.56
N PHE A 153 8.81 30.82 17.76
CA PHE A 153 10.03 31.56 18.04
C PHE A 153 9.77 33.07 18.02
N ILE A 154 9.09 33.57 16.99
CA ILE A 154 8.68 34.98 16.87
C ILE A 154 7.81 35.38 18.08
N TYR A 155 6.75 34.61 18.36
CA TYR A 155 5.84 34.89 19.48
C TYR A 155 6.54 34.93 20.85
N ARG A 156 7.53 34.06 21.06
CA ARG A 156 8.32 34.03 22.30
C ARG A 156 9.21 35.25 22.45
N HIS A 157 9.81 35.74 21.35
CA HIS A 157 10.64 36.93 21.36
C HIS A 157 9.80 38.20 21.61
N ASP A 158 8.70 38.38 20.89
CA ASP A 158 7.82 39.55 21.06
C ASP A 158 7.29 39.69 22.49
N ARG A 159 6.99 38.57 23.16
CA ARG A 159 6.53 38.57 24.56
C ARG A 159 7.63 38.97 25.55
N GLN A 160 8.88 38.55 25.32
CA GLN A 160 10.00 38.91 26.18
C GLN A 160 10.36 40.40 26.08
N ASP A 161 10.18 41.00 24.90
CA ASP A 161 10.43 42.42 24.69
C ASP A 161 9.32 43.29 25.32
N LEU A 162 8.05 42.85 25.23
CA LEU A 162 6.92 43.50 25.93
C LEU A 162 7.00 43.42 27.47
N GLU A 163 7.62 42.38 28.02
CA GLU A 163 7.83 42.24 29.48
C GLU A 163 9.01 43.12 29.96
N LYS A 164 10.01 43.38 29.11
CA LYS A 164 11.11 44.30 29.40
C LYS A 164 10.72 45.78 29.31
N GLU A 165 9.83 46.15 28.39
CA GLU A 165 9.33 47.54 28.29
C GLU A 165 8.40 47.94 29.45
N LYS A 166 7.93 46.98 30.25
CA LYS A 166 7.06 47.22 31.41
C LYS A 166 7.79 47.24 32.76
N SER A 167 9.10 47.00 32.77
CA SER A 167 9.97 47.07 33.97
C SER A 167 10.84 48.32 33.93
#